data_AF-A0A1W5D9N9-F1
#
_entry.id   AF-A0A1W5D9N9-F1
#
_cell.length_a   1.000
_cell.length_b   1.000
_cell.length_c   1.000
_cell.angle_alpha   90.00
_cell.angle_beta   90.00
_cell.angle_gamma   90.00
#
_symmetry.space_group_name_H-M   'P 1'
#
loop_
_entity.id
_entity.type
_entity.pdbx_description
1 polymer ?
#
loop_
_entity_poly.entity_id
_entity_poly.type
_entity_poly.pdbx_seq_one_letter_code
_entity_poly.pdbx_strand_id
1 'polypeptide(L)'
;MKRSAKFPDQPVFIGEITDGKDMSPKFEPWVLHVHDKLQMNQDHFETDAAKTAYVFTCLSGDAMDHIYSYRAGDPNYFKTSDSVLNALREIYDDPNR
;
A
#
# COMPACT_ATOMS: atom_id res chain seq x y z
N MET A 1 -5.60 2.50 28.28
CA MET A 1 -6.55 2.89 27.21
C MET A 1 -6.97 1.65 26.44
N LYS A 2 -8.23 1.55 26.02
CA LYS A 2 -8.74 0.45 25.17
C LYS A 2 -8.68 0.92 23.72
N ARG A 3 -8.04 0.14 22.85
CA ARG A 3 -8.00 0.41 21.40
C ARG A 3 -9.36 0.12 20.75
N SER A 4 -9.62 0.80 19.64
CA SER A 4 -10.76 0.55 18.75
C SER A 4 -10.74 -0.88 18.21
N ALA A 5 -11.90 -1.37 17.76
CA ALA A 5 -11.97 -2.64 17.05
C ALA A 5 -11.18 -2.55 15.74
N LYS A 6 -10.44 -3.60 15.39
CA LYS A 6 -9.72 -3.66 14.13
C LYS A 6 -10.72 -3.68 12.97
N PHE A 7 -10.62 -2.70 12.07
CA PHE A 7 -11.24 -2.79 10.76
C PHE A 7 -10.58 -3.95 9.98
N PRO A 8 -11.26 -4.62 9.04
CA PRO A 8 -10.66 -5.72 8.29
C PRO A 8 -9.36 -5.32 7.59
N ASP A 9 -8.44 -6.28 7.42
CA ASP A 9 -7.23 -6.07 6.61
C ASP A 9 -7.56 -6.14 5.12
N GLN A 10 -6.86 -5.31 4.36
CA GLN A 10 -7.00 -5.27 2.91
C GLN A 10 -6.37 -6.51 2.27
N PRO A 11 -6.88 -6.96 1.10
CA PRO A 11 -6.15 -7.95 0.31
C PRO A 11 -4.76 -7.40 -0.08
N VAL A 12 -3.81 -8.31 -0.24
CA VAL A 12 -2.48 -7.98 -0.72
C VAL A 12 -2.56 -7.53 -2.18
N PHE A 13 -1.87 -6.43 -2.50
CA PHE A 13 -1.69 -5.96 -3.86
C PHE A 13 -0.36 -6.51 -4.41
N ILE A 14 -0.44 -7.30 -5.47
CA ILE A 14 0.70 -7.99 -6.07
C ILE A 14 1.28 -7.16 -7.22
N GLY A 15 0.42 -6.45 -7.95
CA GLY A 15 0.80 -5.71 -9.14
C GLY A 15 1.12 -6.60 -10.35
N GLU A 16 0.84 -7.90 -10.28
CA GLU A 16 1.15 -8.87 -11.34
C GLU A 16 -0.05 -9.10 -12.27
N ILE A 17 0.24 -9.19 -13.57
CA ILE A 17 -0.67 -9.67 -14.61
C ILE A 17 -0.14 -11.01 -15.11
N THR A 18 -0.90 -12.09 -14.92
CA THR A 18 -0.53 -13.44 -15.40
C THR A 18 -1.55 -13.90 -16.43
N ASP A 19 -1.07 -14.37 -17.60
CA ASP A 19 -1.91 -14.82 -18.71
C ASP A 19 -2.96 -13.78 -19.15
N GLY A 20 -2.60 -12.49 -19.11
CA GLY A 20 -3.50 -11.38 -19.43
C GLY A 20 -4.60 -11.12 -18.38
N LYS A 21 -4.52 -11.75 -17.21
CA LYS A 21 -5.44 -11.56 -16.09
C LYS A 21 -4.73 -10.84 -14.95
N ASP A 22 -5.34 -9.76 -14.48
CA ASP A 22 -4.94 -9.09 -13.24
C ASP A 22 -5.17 -10.01 -12.04
N MET A 23 -4.09 -10.32 -11.32
CA MET A 23 -4.13 -11.13 -10.10
C MET A 23 -4.30 -10.27 -8.84
N SER A 24 -4.31 -8.95 -9.00
CA SER A 24 -4.46 -7.97 -7.93
C SER A 24 -5.90 -7.46 -7.82
N PRO A 25 -6.31 -6.95 -6.64
CA PRO A 25 -7.48 -6.08 -6.58
C PRO A 25 -7.24 -4.85 -7.46
N LYS A 26 -8.32 -4.27 -7.98
CA LYS A 26 -8.24 -3.01 -8.72
C LYS A 26 -7.55 -1.94 -7.87
N PHE A 27 -6.55 -1.28 -8.46
CA PHE A 27 -5.65 -0.39 -7.72
C PHE A 27 -6.39 0.75 -7.00
N GLU A 28 -7.19 1.55 -7.70
CA GLU A 28 -7.93 2.67 -7.09
C GLU A 28 -8.82 2.24 -5.90
N PRO A 29 -9.73 1.24 -6.04
CA PRO A 29 -10.49 0.73 -4.90
C PRO A 29 -9.62 0.22 -3.75
N TRP A 30 -8.50 -0.42 -4.06
CA TRP A 30 -7.58 -0.91 -3.04
C TRP A 30 -6.94 0.24 -2.25
N VAL A 31 -6.50 1.31 -2.92
CA VAL A 31 -5.95 2.51 -2.26
C VAL A 31 -6.98 3.15 -1.32
N LEU A 32 -8.23 3.29 -1.77
CA LEU A 32 -9.31 3.83 -0.93
C LEU A 32 -9.49 3.01 0.35
N HIS A 33 -9.52 1.69 0.25
CA HIS A 33 -9.67 0.86 1.44
C HIS A 33 -8.44 0.95 2.38
N VAL A 34 -7.22 1.03 1.85
CA VAL A 34 -6.02 1.26 2.68
C VAL A 34 -6.17 2.55 3.48
N HIS A 35 -6.63 3.65 2.86
CA HIS A 35 -6.91 4.89 3.57
C HIS A 35 -7.99 4.72 4.64
N ASP A 36 -9.09 4.05 4.33
CA ASP A 36 -10.16 3.78 5.31
C ASP A 36 -9.64 3.00 6.52
N LYS A 37 -8.79 2.00 6.32
CA LYS A 37 -8.18 1.24 7.41
C LYS A 37 -7.29 2.11 8.30
N LEU A 38 -6.41 2.91 7.69
CA LEU A 38 -5.54 3.82 8.43
C LEU A 38 -6.36 4.87 9.19
N GLN A 39 -7.50 5.31 8.64
CA GLN A 39 -8.41 6.27 9.27
C GLN A 39 -9.23 5.66 10.40
N MET A 40 -9.79 4.47 10.21
CA MET A 40 -10.64 3.81 11.21
C MET A 40 -9.85 3.23 12.39
N ASN A 41 -8.57 2.91 12.16
CA ASN A 41 -7.66 2.41 13.18
C ASN A 41 -6.50 3.38 13.46
N GLN A 42 -6.75 4.69 13.43
CA GLN A 42 -5.73 5.71 13.76
C GLN A 42 -5.04 5.48 15.10
N ASP A 43 -5.77 4.97 16.11
CA ASP A 43 -5.24 4.63 17.44
C ASP A 43 -4.34 3.37 17.44
N HIS A 44 -4.26 2.65 16.33
CA HIS A 44 -3.30 1.56 16.12
C HIS A 44 -2.09 2.01 15.27
N PHE A 45 -2.23 3.10 14.52
CA PHE A 45 -1.22 3.62 13.59
C PHE A 45 -0.89 5.10 13.89
N GLU A 46 -0.44 5.36 15.12
CA GLU A 46 -0.25 6.73 15.64
C GLU A 46 0.84 7.53 14.90
N THR A 47 1.79 6.85 14.27
CA THR A 47 2.92 7.50 13.58
C THR A 47 2.89 7.21 12.09
N ASP A 48 3.44 8.12 11.28
CA ASP A 48 3.56 7.88 9.84
C ASP A 48 4.42 6.65 9.54
N ALA A 49 5.45 6.37 10.36
CA ALA A 49 6.21 5.13 10.26
C ALA A 49 5.34 3.87 10.43
N ALA A 50 4.38 3.88 11.37
CA ALA A 50 3.45 2.77 11.56
C ALA A 50 2.47 2.62 10.39
N LYS A 51 1.98 3.73 9.83
CA LYS A 51 1.12 3.71 8.63
C LYS A 51 1.88 3.19 7.41
N THR A 52 3.11 3.67 7.19
CA THR A 52 3.98 3.23 6.09
C THR A 52 4.31 1.74 6.22
N ALA A 53 4.64 1.28 7.44
CA ALA A 53 4.87 -0.14 7.69
C ALA A 53 3.64 -0.98 7.38
N TYR A 54 2.42 -0.52 7.74
CA TYR A 54 1.18 -1.19 7.37
C TYR A 54 1.02 -1.30 5.84
N VAL A 55 1.23 -0.21 5.10
CA VAL A 55 1.16 -0.25 3.63
C VAL A 55 2.12 -1.29 3.05
N PHE A 56 3.35 -1.40 3.56
CA PHE A 56 4.28 -2.45 3.10
C PHE A 56 3.79 -3.87 3.39
N THR A 57 3.02 -4.10 4.46
CA THR A 57 2.42 -5.43 4.70
C THR A 57 1.31 -5.78 3.71
N CYS A 58 0.78 -4.79 3.00
CA CYS A 58 -0.25 -4.98 1.98
C CYS A 58 0.33 -5.15 0.57
N LEU A 59 1.65 -5.20 0.41
CA LEU A 59 2.32 -5.34 -0.89
C LEU A 59 3.06 -6.68 -0.99
N SER A 60 3.11 -7.23 -2.20
CA SER A 60 3.94 -8.39 -2.55
C SER A 60 4.26 -8.36 -4.05
N GLY A 61 5.03 -9.33 -4.54
CA GLY A 61 5.33 -9.48 -5.98
C GLY A 61 5.87 -8.21 -6.62
N ASP A 62 5.50 -7.98 -7.87
CA ASP A 62 5.90 -6.82 -8.69
C ASP A 62 5.73 -5.48 -7.96
N ALA A 63 4.62 -5.28 -7.25
CA ALA A 63 4.35 -4.04 -6.54
C ALA A 63 5.41 -3.76 -5.45
N MET A 64 5.84 -4.81 -4.73
CA MET A 64 6.87 -4.69 -3.72
C MET A 64 8.27 -4.49 -4.35
N ASP A 65 8.55 -5.16 -5.46
CA ASP A 65 9.82 -5.03 -6.20
C ASP A 65 10.01 -3.61 -6.77
N HIS A 66 8.95 -3.01 -7.29
CA HIS A 66 8.97 -1.61 -7.70
C HIS A 66 9.26 -0.67 -6.53
N ILE A 67 8.59 -0.86 -5.39
CA ILE A 67 8.84 -0.06 -4.18
C ILE A 67 10.28 -0.21 -3.69
N TYR A 68 10.85 -1.42 -3.72
CA TYR A 68 12.26 -1.61 -3.37
C TYR A 68 13.22 -0.90 -4.32
N SER A 69 12.87 -0.87 -5.62
CA SER A 69 13.65 -0.16 -6.64
C SER A 69 13.71 1.35 -6.37
N TYR A 70 12.60 1.97 -5.95
CA TYR A 70 12.58 3.39 -5.55
C TYR A 70 13.47 3.69 -4.35
N ARG A 71 13.55 2.77 -3.37
CA ARG A 71 14.36 3.01 -2.18
C ARG A 71 15.84 3.14 -2.50
N ALA A 72 16.34 2.45 -3.54
CA ALA A 72 17.76 2.45 -3.91
C ALA A 72 18.72 2.23 -2.71
N GLY A 73 18.29 1.45 -1.71
CA GLY A 73 19.04 1.20 -0.47
C GLY A 73 18.79 2.19 0.68
N ASP A 74 18.02 3.26 0.50
CA ASP A 74 17.57 4.13 1.59
C ASP A 74 16.33 3.55 2.29
N PRO A 75 16.45 3.01 3.52
CA PRO A 75 15.30 2.48 4.25
C PRO A 75 14.27 3.55 4.63
N ASN A 76 14.66 4.83 4.61
CA ASN A 76 13.83 5.96 4.98
C ASN A 76 13.35 6.77 3.77
N TYR A 77 13.48 6.26 2.54
CA TYR A 77 13.06 6.96 1.32
C TYR A 77 11.60 7.42 1.41
N PHE A 78 10.69 6.51 1.79
CA PHE A 78 9.29 6.81 2.00
C PHE A 78 9.04 7.28 3.44
N LYS A 79 8.69 8.57 3.59
CA LYS A 79 8.40 9.16 4.91
C LYS A 79 6.97 8.93 5.38
N THR A 80 6.04 8.75 4.44
CA THR A 80 4.60 8.63 4.72
C THR A 80 3.97 7.51 3.90
N SER A 81 2.84 6.97 4.36
CA SER A 81 2.03 6.02 3.60
C SER A 81 1.64 6.57 2.24
N ASP A 82 1.31 7.86 2.18
CA ASP A 82 0.88 8.53 0.95
C ASP A 82 2.01 8.59 -0.07
N SER A 83 3.27 8.75 0.36
CA SER A 83 4.42 8.70 -0.56
C SER A 83 4.59 7.33 -1.21
N VAL A 84 4.29 6.23 -0.49
CA VAL A 84 4.29 4.87 -1.05
C VAL A 84 3.14 4.69 -2.05
N LEU A 85 1.93 5.10 -1.67
CA LEU A 85 0.73 4.96 -2.51
C LEU A 85 0.83 5.79 -3.79
N ASN A 86 1.44 6.98 -3.73
CA ASN A 86 1.69 7.81 -4.90
C ASN A 86 2.70 7.16 -5.87
N ALA A 87 3.78 6.56 -5.36
CA ALA A 87 4.73 5.84 -6.21
C ALA A 87 4.08 4.63 -6.90
N LEU A 88 3.18 3.92 -6.21
CA LEU A 88 2.40 2.85 -6.84
C LEU A 88 1.42 3.41 -7.89
N ARG A 89 0.81 4.57 -7.63
CA ARG A 89 -0.12 5.22 -8.56
C ARG A 89 0.53 5.55 -9.90
N GLU A 90 1.78 6.03 -9.88
CA GLU A 90 2.55 6.28 -11.10
C GLU A 90 2.70 5.04 -12.00
N ILE A 91 2.58 3.83 -11.43
CA ILE A 91 2.80 2.56 -12.13
C ILE A 91 1.48 1.86 -12.48
N TYR A 92 0.50 1.88 -11.57
CA TYR A 92 -0.71 1.05 -11.65
C TYR A 92 -1.99 1.82 -11.97
N ASP A 93 -1.93 3.14 -11.97
CA ASP A 93 -3.06 4.03 -12.28
C ASP A 93 -2.84 4.78 -13.60
N ASP A 94 -1.82 4.39 -14.38
CA ASP A 94 -1.61 4.93 -15.73
C ASP A 94 -2.66 4.33 -16.68
N PRO A 95 -3.57 5.16 -17.25
CA PRO A 95 -4.57 4.69 -18.20
C PRO A 95 -3.99 4.14 -19.52
N ASN A 96 -2.68 4.27 -19.76
CA ASN A 96 -1.99 3.76 -20.95
C ASN A 96 -1.23 2.44 -20.73
N ARG A 97 -1.36 1.83 -19.55
CA ARG A 97 -0.72 0.54 -19.24
C ARG A 97 -1.49 -0.66 -19.80
#